data_AF-A0A933Z747-F1
#
_entry.id   AF-A0A933Z747-F1
#
_cell.length_a   1.000
_cell.length_b   1.000
_cell.length_c   1.000
_cell.angle_alpha   90.00
_cell.angle_beta   90.00
_cell.angle_gamma   90.00
#
_symmetry.space_group_name_H-M   'P 1'
#
loop_
_entity.id
_entity.type
_entity.pdbx_description
1 polymer ?
#
loop_
_entity_poly.entity_id
_entity_poly.type
_entity_poly.pdbx_seq_one_letter_code
_entity_poly.pdbx_strand_id
1 'polypeptide(L)'
;MSNTHATPEATQALSQAHPSVPYQPLGNTGLMVSAAGFGGYRVDVEVAEHHEALEKALLAGVNLVDTSSNYTDGNSERLVGAALGKLMGQGSISRDQVVVVSKAGYLQGQNFELSQQRKQEGRPFPELVEFGQGLEHCLHPEFLADQLTRSLERLGLKRLDVFLLHNPEYYLGWAAQQQMDLGQAREEYYRRLGQALAHLEDEARQGRISYHGISSNTFAQASDHPEFTSLARVWLLAQSLGHGHRFRVIQFPFNVLEPQALTRPNQPGGQSLLGQARQLRLGALGNRPLNALNQGRLMRLVEVQAGLVPTPDQVGAVVADLLASESEIKTLLFPRLALEEDQRQQLAEFLGAARMLSEHWPEFQGLEHWRSVQGEYLLPRVHAAMQFLAQALGEDQEAAGLIQGHLELLARALGTIEAVYRAATAQENKVLKARLALADPDWAQAPSLSQMAIRALRSTEGISSVLVGMRRPAYVDDVLAELARPVAQAPRLEAWRAMTGKAPA
;
A
#
# COMPACT_ATOMS: atom_id res chain seq x y z
N MET A 1 -19.91 -26.47 -16.78
CA MET A 1 -18.97 -26.43 -15.64
C MET A 1 -18.72 -24.95 -15.35
N SER A 2 -18.92 -24.47 -14.13
CA SER A 2 -18.58 -23.07 -13.81
C SER A 2 -17.08 -22.89 -13.93
N ASN A 3 -16.63 -21.94 -14.77
CA ASN A 3 -15.21 -21.62 -14.87
C ASN A 3 -14.68 -21.16 -13.51
N THR A 4 -13.48 -21.62 -13.13
CA THR A 4 -12.91 -21.43 -11.79
C THR A 4 -11.84 -20.34 -11.72
N HIS A 5 -11.46 -19.79 -12.88
CA HIS A 5 -10.35 -18.85 -13.09
C HIS A 5 -10.58 -18.04 -14.37
N ALA A 6 -9.86 -16.94 -14.52
CA ALA A 6 -9.90 -16.06 -15.68
C ALA A 6 -9.51 -16.78 -16.96
N THR A 7 -10.21 -16.51 -18.07
CA THR A 7 -9.85 -17.05 -19.39
C THR A 7 -9.60 -15.94 -20.41
N PRO A 8 -8.76 -16.19 -21.44
CA PRO A 8 -8.56 -15.23 -22.53
C PRO A 8 -9.86 -14.80 -23.19
N GLU A 9 -10.77 -15.75 -23.45
CA GLU A 9 -12.03 -15.49 -24.15
C GLU A 9 -12.96 -14.60 -23.31
N ALA A 10 -13.10 -14.88 -22.02
CA ALA A 10 -14.01 -14.14 -21.14
C ALA A 10 -13.46 -12.75 -20.79
N THR A 11 -12.15 -12.62 -20.56
CA THR A 11 -11.52 -11.31 -20.33
C THR A 11 -11.54 -10.44 -21.58
N GLN A 12 -11.35 -11.02 -22.77
CA GLN A 12 -11.50 -10.33 -24.04
C GLN A 12 -12.95 -9.89 -24.29
N ALA A 13 -13.94 -10.76 -24.02
CA ALA A 13 -15.35 -10.42 -24.16
C ALA A 13 -15.77 -9.29 -23.20
N LEU A 14 -15.29 -9.32 -21.94
CA LEU A 14 -15.52 -8.23 -20.99
C LEU A 14 -14.96 -6.91 -21.53
N SER A 15 -13.75 -6.92 -22.10
CA SER A 15 -13.15 -5.70 -22.66
C SER A 15 -13.98 -5.07 -23.79
N GLN A 16 -14.68 -5.89 -24.57
CA GLN A 16 -15.57 -5.43 -25.64
C GLN A 16 -16.90 -4.91 -25.09
N ALA A 17 -17.40 -5.50 -23.99
CA ALA A 17 -18.62 -5.07 -23.31
C ALA A 17 -18.46 -3.75 -22.54
N HIS A 18 -17.24 -3.39 -22.13
CA HIS A 18 -16.93 -2.17 -21.38
C HIS A 18 -15.97 -1.23 -22.13
N PRO A 19 -16.36 -0.64 -23.27
CA PRO A 19 -15.46 0.16 -24.12
C PRO A 19 -14.95 1.45 -23.45
N SER A 20 -15.59 1.92 -22.37
CA SER A 20 -15.12 3.07 -21.57
C SER A 20 -13.99 2.72 -20.60
N VAL A 21 -13.70 1.43 -20.41
CA VAL A 21 -12.57 0.96 -19.61
C VAL A 21 -11.48 0.48 -20.58
N PRO A 22 -10.28 1.06 -20.57
CA PRO A 22 -9.19 0.57 -21.41
C PRO A 22 -8.61 -0.70 -20.77
N TYR A 23 -8.31 -1.70 -21.61
CA TYR A 23 -7.68 -2.96 -21.19
C TYR A 23 -6.32 -3.13 -21.86
N GLN A 24 -5.41 -3.81 -21.18
CA GLN A 24 -4.09 -4.15 -21.67
C GLN A 24 -3.84 -5.66 -21.52
N PRO A 25 -2.99 -6.26 -22.36
CA PRO A 25 -2.52 -7.61 -22.13
C PRO A 25 -1.76 -7.71 -20.79
N LEU A 26 -2.05 -8.75 -20.02
CA LEU A 26 -1.22 -9.13 -18.87
C LEU A 26 -0.02 -9.94 -19.36
N GLY A 27 0.96 -9.26 -19.94
CA GLY A 27 2.11 -9.89 -20.59
C GLY A 27 1.69 -10.85 -21.70
N ASN A 28 2.28 -12.04 -21.74
CA ASN A 28 1.90 -13.12 -22.67
C ASN A 28 0.98 -14.20 -22.04
N THR A 29 0.24 -13.87 -20.98
CA THR A 29 -0.74 -14.80 -20.37
C THR A 29 -1.96 -15.05 -21.28
N GLY A 30 -2.22 -14.14 -22.23
CA GLY A 30 -3.44 -14.12 -23.04
C GLY A 30 -4.63 -13.46 -22.34
N LEU A 31 -4.50 -13.08 -21.06
CA LEU A 31 -5.54 -12.38 -20.32
C LEU A 31 -5.50 -10.88 -20.62
N MET A 32 -6.69 -10.28 -20.75
CA MET A 32 -6.88 -8.83 -20.83
C MET A 32 -7.26 -8.28 -19.45
N VAL A 33 -6.55 -7.24 -18.99
CA VAL A 33 -6.78 -6.63 -17.67
C VAL A 33 -7.06 -5.14 -17.81
N SER A 34 -7.99 -4.62 -17.00
CA SER A 34 -8.30 -3.19 -16.97
C SER A 34 -7.03 -2.38 -16.63
N ALA A 35 -6.83 -1.25 -17.31
CA ALA A 35 -5.59 -0.47 -17.18
C ALA A 35 -5.41 0.15 -15.78
N ALA A 36 -6.48 0.20 -14.98
CA ALA A 36 -6.41 0.30 -13.53
C ALA A 36 -7.12 -0.90 -12.89
N GLY A 37 -6.48 -1.49 -11.88
CA GLY A 37 -6.99 -2.60 -11.09
C GLY A 37 -7.31 -2.16 -9.67
N PHE A 38 -8.15 -2.93 -8.99
CA PHE A 38 -8.52 -2.71 -7.59
C PHE A 38 -7.41 -3.23 -6.67
N GLY A 39 -6.70 -2.34 -5.99
CA GLY A 39 -5.69 -2.69 -4.99
C GLY A 39 -6.30 -2.84 -3.59
N GLY A 40 -6.26 -4.04 -3.03
CA GLY A 40 -6.86 -4.42 -1.75
C GLY A 40 -6.02 -4.07 -0.51
N TYR A 41 -5.00 -3.23 -0.62
CA TYR A 41 -4.25 -2.79 0.55
C TYR A 41 -5.12 -1.85 1.42
N ARG A 42 -5.28 -2.18 2.72
CA ARG A 42 -6.14 -1.48 3.69
C ARG A 42 -7.64 -1.52 3.38
N VAL A 43 -8.10 -2.52 2.62
CA VAL A 43 -9.52 -2.89 2.61
C VAL A 43 -9.76 -3.99 3.64
N ASP A 44 -10.97 -4.07 4.14
CA ASP A 44 -11.35 -4.94 5.25
C ASP A 44 -12.81 -5.35 5.07
N VAL A 45 -13.08 -6.65 5.25
CA VAL A 45 -14.41 -7.27 5.11
C VAL A 45 -15.44 -6.70 6.08
N GLU A 46 -15.01 -6.12 7.19
CA GLU A 46 -15.91 -5.55 8.21
C GLU A 46 -16.42 -4.15 7.82
N VAL A 47 -15.86 -3.52 6.79
CA VAL A 47 -16.23 -2.17 6.37
C VAL A 47 -17.13 -2.21 5.14
N ALA A 48 -18.40 -1.86 5.31
CA ALA A 48 -19.41 -1.89 4.24
C ALA A 48 -19.01 -1.08 2.99
N GLU A 49 -18.45 0.13 3.18
CA GLU A 49 -18.02 1.00 2.08
C GLU A 49 -16.94 0.33 1.19
N HIS A 50 -16.11 -0.55 1.76
CA HIS A 50 -15.11 -1.29 1.00
C HIS A 50 -15.75 -2.34 0.07
N HIS A 51 -16.82 -3.01 0.51
CA HIS A 51 -17.60 -3.93 -0.33
C HIS A 51 -18.26 -3.18 -1.49
N GLU A 52 -18.95 -2.09 -1.18
CA GLU A 52 -19.61 -1.25 -2.17
C GLU A 52 -18.63 -0.76 -3.24
N ALA A 53 -17.42 -0.38 -2.83
CA ALA A 53 -16.37 0.05 -3.74
C ALA A 53 -15.90 -1.08 -4.67
N LEU A 54 -15.59 -2.25 -4.14
CA LEU A 54 -15.15 -3.38 -4.96
C LEU A 54 -16.26 -3.85 -5.91
N GLU A 55 -17.48 -3.99 -5.41
CA GLU A 55 -18.63 -4.39 -6.23
C GLU A 55 -18.87 -3.42 -7.38
N LYS A 56 -18.83 -2.11 -7.08
CA LYS A 56 -18.97 -1.06 -8.09
C LYS A 56 -17.87 -1.12 -9.14
N ALA A 57 -16.63 -1.34 -8.75
CA ALA A 57 -15.50 -1.45 -9.68
C ALA A 57 -15.69 -2.65 -10.63
N LEU A 58 -16.04 -3.83 -10.08
CA LEU A 58 -16.30 -5.04 -10.85
C LEU A 58 -17.45 -4.86 -11.84
N LEU A 59 -18.59 -4.31 -11.39
CA LEU A 59 -19.75 -4.03 -12.24
C LEU A 59 -19.47 -3.00 -13.33
N ALA A 60 -18.51 -2.08 -13.11
CA ALA A 60 -18.09 -1.10 -14.10
C ALA A 60 -17.08 -1.65 -15.14
N GLY A 61 -16.63 -2.89 -14.99
CA GLY A 61 -15.70 -3.56 -15.90
C GLY A 61 -14.25 -3.64 -15.40
N VAL A 62 -13.91 -3.06 -14.24
CA VAL A 62 -12.59 -3.30 -13.63
C VAL A 62 -12.46 -4.77 -13.30
N ASN A 63 -11.44 -5.45 -13.84
CA ASN A 63 -11.39 -6.90 -13.77
C ASN A 63 -10.08 -7.45 -13.19
N LEU A 64 -9.14 -6.60 -12.78
CA LEU A 64 -7.99 -7.04 -12.00
C LEU A 64 -8.17 -6.63 -10.54
N VAL A 65 -8.10 -7.61 -9.64
CA VAL A 65 -8.17 -7.42 -8.18
C VAL A 65 -6.88 -7.96 -7.56
N ASP A 66 -6.12 -7.09 -6.91
CA ASP A 66 -4.89 -7.43 -6.19
C ASP A 66 -5.15 -7.45 -4.68
N THR A 67 -4.80 -8.54 -4.01
CA THR A 67 -4.89 -8.71 -2.55
C THR A 67 -3.64 -9.43 -2.02
N SER A 68 -3.60 -9.79 -0.74
CA SER A 68 -2.45 -10.44 -0.09
C SER A 68 -2.89 -11.15 1.19
N SER A 69 -2.22 -12.22 1.56
CA SER A 69 -2.54 -12.97 2.78
C SER A 69 -2.39 -12.12 4.06
N ASN A 70 -1.48 -11.15 4.07
CA ASN A 70 -1.23 -10.27 5.22
C ASN A 70 -2.01 -8.95 5.22
N TYR A 71 -2.77 -8.65 4.16
CA TYR A 71 -3.55 -7.40 4.14
C TYR A 71 -4.71 -7.53 5.11
N THR A 72 -4.72 -6.66 6.13
CA THR A 72 -5.72 -6.65 7.22
C THR A 72 -5.91 -8.04 7.82
N ASP A 73 -4.80 -8.76 8.03
CA ASP A 73 -4.80 -10.14 8.58
C ASP A 73 -5.67 -11.13 7.78
N GLY A 74 -5.72 -10.93 6.46
CA GLY A 74 -6.50 -11.73 5.52
C GLY A 74 -7.92 -11.22 5.28
N ASN A 75 -8.37 -10.16 5.96
CA ASN A 75 -9.70 -9.58 5.74
C ASN A 75 -9.87 -9.01 4.32
N SER A 76 -8.79 -8.54 3.69
CA SER A 76 -8.83 -8.14 2.28
C SER A 76 -9.23 -9.31 1.35
N GLU A 77 -8.67 -10.50 1.57
CA GLU A 77 -9.05 -11.70 0.78
C GLU A 77 -10.49 -12.12 1.06
N ARG A 78 -10.94 -12.05 2.31
CA ARG A 78 -12.34 -12.36 2.68
C ARG A 78 -13.32 -11.39 2.01
N LEU A 79 -13.00 -10.10 1.96
CA LEU A 79 -13.79 -9.10 1.27
C LEU A 79 -13.90 -9.41 -0.23
N VAL A 80 -12.77 -9.72 -0.87
CA VAL A 80 -12.75 -10.08 -2.30
C VAL A 80 -13.59 -11.33 -2.56
N GLY A 81 -13.43 -12.37 -1.73
CA GLY A 81 -14.24 -13.60 -1.84
C GLY A 81 -15.74 -13.35 -1.67
N ALA A 82 -16.12 -12.54 -0.67
CA ALA A 82 -17.51 -12.17 -0.42
C ALA A 82 -18.13 -11.39 -1.59
N ALA A 83 -17.44 -10.37 -2.11
CA ALA A 83 -17.91 -9.57 -3.24
C ALA A 83 -18.05 -10.41 -4.52
N LEU A 84 -17.05 -11.25 -4.84
CA LEU A 84 -17.12 -12.16 -5.99
C LEU A 84 -18.26 -13.16 -5.84
N GLY A 85 -18.37 -13.83 -4.69
CA GLY A 85 -19.43 -14.79 -4.41
C GLY A 85 -20.83 -14.17 -4.53
N LYS A 86 -21.02 -12.96 -4.00
CA LYS A 86 -22.27 -12.21 -4.11
C LYS A 86 -22.62 -11.88 -5.56
N LEU A 87 -21.71 -11.26 -6.32
CA LEU A 87 -21.98 -10.84 -7.69
C LEU A 87 -22.15 -12.03 -8.65
N MET A 88 -21.40 -13.11 -8.45
CA MET A 88 -21.57 -14.37 -9.20
C MET A 88 -22.92 -15.03 -8.86
N GLY A 89 -23.33 -15.05 -7.59
CA GLY A 89 -24.63 -15.58 -7.17
C GLY A 89 -25.81 -14.80 -7.75
N GLN A 90 -25.62 -13.51 -8.04
CA GLN A 90 -26.59 -12.65 -8.73
C GLN A 90 -26.55 -12.80 -10.26
N GLY A 91 -25.56 -13.48 -10.82
CA GLY A 91 -25.33 -13.55 -12.27
C GLY A 91 -24.82 -12.26 -12.90
N SER A 92 -24.38 -11.29 -12.09
CA SER A 92 -23.91 -9.97 -12.54
C SER A 92 -22.50 -10.02 -13.14
N ILE A 93 -21.68 -10.98 -12.71
CA ILE A 93 -20.34 -11.25 -13.26
C ILE A 93 -20.12 -12.76 -13.35
N SER A 94 -19.12 -13.18 -14.14
CA SER A 94 -18.61 -14.54 -14.14
C SER A 94 -17.15 -14.57 -13.68
N ARG A 95 -16.75 -15.66 -12.99
CA ARG A 95 -15.39 -15.82 -12.43
C ARG A 95 -14.30 -15.75 -13.49
N ASP A 96 -14.59 -16.21 -14.71
CA ASP A 96 -13.66 -16.19 -15.84
C ASP A 96 -13.38 -14.80 -16.44
N GLN A 97 -14.15 -13.79 -16.04
CA GLN A 97 -13.95 -12.41 -16.46
C GLN A 97 -12.96 -11.66 -15.56
N VAL A 98 -12.76 -12.12 -14.33
CA VAL A 98 -11.99 -11.41 -13.29
C VAL A 98 -10.65 -12.09 -13.03
N VAL A 99 -9.55 -11.34 -13.08
CA VAL A 99 -8.21 -11.75 -12.70
C VAL A 99 -7.96 -11.42 -11.22
N VAL A 100 -7.75 -12.45 -10.40
CA VAL A 100 -7.44 -12.30 -8.97
C VAL A 100 -5.97 -12.61 -8.73
N VAL A 101 -5.27 -11.62 -8.17
CA VAL A 101 -3.86 -11.70 -7.75
C VAL A 101 -3.82 -11.76 -6.23
N SER A 102 -3.18 -12.78 -5.66
CA SER A 102 -2.79 -12.78 -4.25
C SER A 102 -1.29 -13.05 -4.09
N LYS A 103 -0.79 -12.95 -2.86
CA LYS A 103 0.64 -13.00 -2.55
C LYS A 103 0.90 -13.38 -1.11
N ALA A 104 2.05 -14.01 -0.89
CA ALA A 104 2.50 -14.46 0.43
C ALA A 104 4.00 -14.23 0.62
N GLY A 105 4.40 -14.04 1.87
CA GLY A 105 5.79 -13.82 2.27
C GLY A 105 5.89 -13.32 3.72
N TYR A 106 4.92 -12.52 4.15
CA TYR A 106 4.87 -11.92 5.47
C TYR A 106 4.21 -12.83 6.53
N LEU A 107 4.81 -12.85 7.72
CA LEU A 107 4.19 -13.35 8.94
C LEU A 107 4.04 -12.19 9.92
N GLN A 108 2.81 -11.69 10.01
CA GLN A 108 2.33 -10.63 10.89
C GLN A 108 0.94 -11.05 11.39
N GLY A 109 0.43 -10.45 12.47
CA GLY A 109 -0.90 -10.78 13.00
C GLY A 109 -1.04 -12.28 13.30
N GLN A 110 -2.12 -12.92 12.85
CA GLN A 110 -2.37 -14.35 13.05
C GLN A 110 -1.26 -15.23 12.46
N ASN A 111 -0.62 -14.83 11.36
CA ASN A 111 0.49 -15.60 10.80
C ASN A 111 1.74 -15.54 11.69
N PHE A 112 1.97 -14.42 12.39
CA PHE A 112 3.04 -14.32 13.38
C PHE A 112 2.73 -15.19 14.60
N GLU A 113 1.49 -15.18 15.10
CA GLU A 113 1.04 -16.05 16.19
C GLU A 113 1.23 -17.54 15.84
N LEU A 114 0.84 -17.94 14.62
CA LEU A 114 1.07 -19.28 14.08
C LEU A 114 2.56 -19.64 14.07
N SER A 115 3.42 -18.71 13.64
CA SER A 115 4.87 -18.91 13.66
C SER A 115 5.40 -19.14 15.08
N GLN A 116 4.96 -18.34 16.05
CA GLN A 116 5.35 -18.50 17.45
C GLN A 116 4.88 -19.83 18.03
N GLN A 117 3.64 -20.25 17.74
CA GLN A 117 3.14 -21.56 18.15
C GLN A 117 4.01 -22.68 17.57
N ARG A 118 4.31 -22.63 16.27
CA ARG A 118 5.16 -23.64 15.61
C ARG A 118 6.57 -23.70 16.19
N LYS A 119 7.15 -22.56 16.58
CA LYS A 119 8.44 -22.50 17.28
C LYS A 119 8.38 -23.19 18.64
N GLN A 120 7.34 -22.92 19.43
CA GLN A 120 7.12 -23.55 20.73
C GLN A 120 6.95 -25.07 20.62
N GLU A 121 6.31 -25.53 19.54
CA GLU A 121 6.14 -26.95 19.22
C GLU A 121 7.40 -27.59 18.61
N GLY A 122 8.51 -26.87 18.49
CA GLY A 122 9.78 -27.37 17.94
C GLY A 122 9.78 -27.61 16.43
N ARG A 123 8.82 -27.01 15.70
CA ARG A 123 8.63 -27.18 14.25
C ARG A 123 8.52 -25.84 13.49
N PRO A 124 9.49 -24.91 13.65
CA PRO A 124 9.47 -23.63 12.93
C PRO A 124 9.39 -23.85 11.42
N PHE A 125 8.86 -22.87 10.69
CA PHE A 125 8.99 -22.88 9.23
C PHE A 125 10.49 -22.83 8.87
N PRO A 126 10.96 -23.71 7.97
CA PRO A 126 12.35 -23.65 7.53
C PRO A 126 12.67 -22.30 6.86
N GLU A 127 13.91 -21.85 6.99
CA GLU A 127 14.42 -20.62 6.36
C GLU A 127 13.65 -19.33 6.71
N LEU A 128 12.88 -19.34 7.80
CA LEU A 128 12.21 -18.18 8.35
C LEU A 128 13.22 -17.07 8.66
N VAL A 129 12.84 -15.83 8.34
CA VAL A 129 13.60 -14.61 8.59
C VAL A 129 12.89 -13.81 9.67
N GLU A 130 13.55 -13.63 10.81
CA GLU A 130 13.07 -12.76 11.90
C GLU A 130 13.55 -11.34 11.65
N PHE A 131 12.73 -10.53 10.99
CA PHE A 131 13.13 -9.20 10.51
C PHE A 131 12.97 -8.11 11.57
N GLY A 132 11.99 -8.25 12.47
CA GLY A 132 11.75 -7.32 13.57
C GLY A 132 10.66 -7.80 14.52
N GLN A 133 10.40 -7.03 15.57
CA GLN A 133 9.36 -7.37 16.55
C GLN A 133 7.98 -7.44 15.86
N GLY A 134 7.33 -8.61 15.95
CA GLY A 134 6.02 -8.83 15.32
C GLY A 134 6.05 -8.96 13.78
N LEU A 135 7.24 -9.07 13.18
CA LEU A 135 7.42 -9.13 11.73
C LEU A 135 8.48 -10.16 11.34
N GLU A 136 8.01 -11.25 10.75
CA GLU A 136 8.86 -12.28 10.15
C GLU A 136 8.53 -12.44 8.65
N HIS A 137 9.43 -13.10 7.93
CA HIS A 137 9.29 -13.35 6.48
C HIS A 137 9.72 -14.77 6.12
N CYS A 138 9.00 -15.42 5.20
CA CYS A 138 9.33 -16.77 4.75
C CYS A 138 8.90 -16.99 3.30
N LEU A 139 9.74 -17.66 2.52
CA LEU A 139 9.42 -18.14 1.15
C LEU A 139 9.58 -19.66 1.01
N HIS A 140 9.80 -20.37 2.11
CA HIS A 140 9.98 -21.81 2.06
C HIS A 140 8.69 -22.48 1.54
N PRO A 141 8.79 -23.53 0.69
CA PRO A 141 7.63 -24.22 0.12
C PRO A 141 6.55 -24.61 1.14
N GLU A 142 6.94 -25.03 2.34
CA GLU A 142 5.97 -25.37 3.40
C GLU A 142 5.08 -24.18 3.80
N PHE A 143 5.68 -22.99 3.96
CA PHE A 143 4.92 -21.78 4.30
C PHE A 143 4.06 -21.32 3.12
N LEU A 144 4.61 -21.33 1.90
CA LEU A 144 3.87 -20.91 0.71
C LEU A 144 2.66 -21.82 0.44
N ALA A 145 2.79 -23.13 0.65
CA ALA A 145 1.69 -24.08 0.51
C ALA A 145 0.58 -23.85 1.56
N ASP A 146 0.93 -23.61 2.82
CA ASP A 146 -0.02 -23.26 3.88
C ASP A 146 -0.76 -21.95 3.53
N GLN A 147 -0.02 -20.91 3.16
CA GLN A 147 -0.60 -19.60 2.85
C GLN A 147 -1.49 -19.63 1.61
N LEU A 148 -1.08 -20.32 0.54
CA LEU A 148 -1.93 -20.51 -0.64
C LEU A 148 -3.24 -21.24 -0.29
N THR A 149 -3.19 -22.22 0.61
CA THR A 149 -4.39 -22.95 1.07
C THR A 149 -5.36 -22.00 1.75
N ARG A 150 -4.87 -21.25 2.74
CA ARG A 150 -5.68 -20.28 3.49
C ARG A 150 -6.19 -19.15 2.61
N SER A 151 -5.39 -18.68 1.65
CA SER A 151 -5.81 -17.66 0.67
C SER A 151 -6.97 -18.16 -0.19
N LEU A 152 -6.88 -19.37 -0.74
CA LEU A 152 -7.96 -19.98 -1.52
C LEU A 152 -9.24 -20.14 -0.69
N GLU A 153 -9.12 -20.55 0.57
CA GLU A 153 -10.24 -20.66 1.51
C GLU A 153 -10.90 -19.29 1.80
N ARG A 154 -10.10 -18.27 2.15
CA ARG A 154 -10.63 -16.91 2.42
C ARG A 154 -11.30 -16.29 1.20
N LEU A 155 -10.74 -16.53 0.00
CA LEU A 155 -11.29 -16.05 -1.26
C LEU A 155 -12.49 -16.87 -1.74
N GLY A 156 -12.73 -18.07 -1.19
CA GLY A 156 -13.72 -19.01 -1.71
C GLY A 156 -13.41 -19.49 -3.13
N LEU A 157 -12.13 -19.55 -3.51
CA LEU A 157 -11.68 -19.90 -4.86
C LEU A 157 -10.99 -21.25 -4.88
N LYS A 158 -11.13 -21.97 -6.01
CA LYS A 158 -10.35 -23.20 -6.26
C LYS A 158 -8.99 -22.93 -6.91
N ARG A 159 -8.87 -21.78 -7.58
CA ARG A 159 -7.68 -21.36 -8.31
C ARG A 159 -7.50 -19.85 -8.26
N LEU A 160 -6.29 -19.40 -7.98
CA LEU A 160 -5.85 -18.02 -8.20
C LEU A 160 -5.34 -17.85 -9.63
N ASP A 161 -5.59 -16.69 -10.23
CA ASP A 161 -5.05 -16.40 -11.56
C ASP A 161 -3.56 -16.11 -11.49
N VAL A 162 -3.13 -15.39 -10.44
CA VAL A 162 -1.73 -15.09 -10.20
C VAL A 162 -1.43 -15.19 -8.70
N PHE A 163 -0.34 -15.87 -8.35
CA PHE A 163 0.22 -15.85 -7.00
C PHE A 163 1.63 -15.28 -6.99
N LEU A 164 1.89 -14.23 -6.22
CA LEU A 164 3.21 -13.58 -6.16
C LEU A 164 3.96 -13.91 -4.87
N LEU A 165 5.26 -14.12 -4.99
CA LEU A 165 6.16 -14.04 -3.84
C LEU A 165 6.25 -12.58 -3.38
N HIS A 166 5.96 -12.32 -2.10
CA HIS A 166 5.81 -10.96 -1.58
C HIS A 166 7.09 -10.48 -0.90
N ASN A 167 7.72 -9.47 -1.51
CA ASN A 167 8.93 -8.77 -1.06
C ASN A 167 10.05 -9.72 -0.62
N PRO A 168 10.53 -10.59 -1.53
CA PRO A 168 11.58 -11.55 -1.22
C PRO A 168 12.86 -10.89 -0.67
N GLU A 169 13.12 -9.62 -1.01
CA GLU A 169 14.27 -8.84 -0.55
C GLU A 169 14.39 -8.69 0.99
N TYR A 170 13.36 -9.02 1.77
CA TYR A 170 13.43 -9.02 3.24
C TYR A 170 14.57 -9.89 3.78
N TYR A 171 14.90 -10.98 3.09
CA TYR A 171 16.07 -11.77 3.42
C TYR A 171 17.37 -10.98 3.26
N LEU A 172 17.50 -10.18 2.19
CA LEU A 172 18.70 -9.36 1.95
C LEU A 172 18.82 -8.24 2.99
N GLY A 173 17.70 -7.59 3.35
CA GLY A 173 17.67 -6.59 4.41
C GLY A 173 18.05 -7.18 5.77
N TRP A 174 17.54 -8.37 6.11
CA TRP A 174 17.94 -9.10 7.31
C TRP A 174 19.42 -9.50 7.26
N ALA A 175 19.91 -10.03 6.14
CA ALA A 175 21.31 -10.42 5.98
C ALA A 175 22.27 -9.22 6.18
N ALA A 176 21.86 -8.03 5.72
CA ALA A 176 22.59 -6.80 5.96
C ALA A 176 22.60 -6.40 7.46
N GLN A 177 21.48 -6.56 8.17
CA GLN A 177 21.43 -6.36 9.63
C GLN A 177 22.32 -7.35 10.39
N GLN A 178 22.43 -8.59 9.89
CA GLN A 178 23.35 -9.61 10.41
C GLN A 178 24.80 -9.43 9.94
N GLN A 179 25.11 -8.36 9.20
CA GLN A 179 26.45 -8.06 8.68
C GLN A 179 27.04 -9.20 7.83
N MET A 180 26.20 -9.96 7.13
CA MET A 180 26.65 -11.02 6.23
C MET A 180 27.36 -10.44 5.00
N ASP A 181 28.28 -11.21 4.42
CA ASP A 181 28.87 -10.87 3.12
C ASP A 181 27.78 -10.77 2.05
N LEU A 182 27.81 -9.69 1.25
CA LEU A 182 26.78 -9.41 0.26
C LEU A 182 26.77 -10.46 -0.88
N GLY A 183 27.92 -11.01 -1.24
CA GLY A 183 28.03 -12.07 -2.24
C GLY A 183 27.31 -13.33 -1.76
N GLN A 184 27.67 -13.80 -0.57
CA GLN A 184 27.05 -14.97 0.08
C GLN A 184 25.55 -14.77 0.30
N ALA A 185 25.14 -13.58 0.79
CA ALA A 185 23.73 -13.25 0.96
C ALA A 185 22.99 -13.31 -0.37
N ARG A 186 23.55 -12.77 -1.46
CA ARG A 186 22.92 -12.85 -2.79
C ARG A 186 22.83 -14.27 -3.32
N GLU A 187 23.84 -15.10 -3.13
CA GLU A 187 23.79 -16.51 -3.53
C GLU A 187 22.67 -17.26 -2.83
N GLU A 188 22.57 -17.13 -1.51
CA GLU A 188 21.52 -17.75 -0.71
C GLU A 188 20.13 -17.20 -1.07
N TYR A 189 20.02 -15.87 -1.28
CA TYR A 189 18.78 -15.24 -1.72
C TYR A 189 18.23 -15.86 -3.01
N TYR A 190 19.06 -15.99 -4.05
CA TYR A 190 18.63 -16.57 -5.32
C TYR A 190 18.42 -18.09 -5.23
N ARG A 191 19.10 -18.80 -4.32
CA ARG A 191 18.81 -20.22 -4.04
C ARG A 191 17.41 -20.39 -3.44
N ARG A 192 17.08 -19.63 -2.38
CA ARG A 192 15.74 -19.62 -1.76
C ARG A 192 14.66 -19.26 -2.76
N LEU A 193 14.91 -18.24 -3.57
CA LEU A 193 13.98 -17.80 -4.60
C LEU A 193 13.75 -18.88 -5.67
N GLY A 194 14.82 -19.57 -6.11
CA GLY A 194 14.70 -20.71 -7.02
C GLY A 194 13.83 -21.84 -6.47
N GLN A 195 14.01 -22.19 -5.19
CA GLN A 195 13.19 -23.19 -4.50
C GLN A 195 11.72 -22.77 -4.42
N ALA A 196 11.45 -21.51 -4.08
CA ALA A 196 10.10 -20.96 -4.05
C ALA A 196 9.44 -21.00 -5.45
N LEU A 197 10.14 -20.58 -6.50
CA LEU A 197 9.64 -20.62 -7.87
C LEU A 197 9.34 -22.06 -8.33
N ALA A 198 10.22 -23.02 -8.01
CA ALA A 198 10.00 -24.44 -8.32
C ALA A 198 8.72 -24.96 -7.66
N HIS A 199 8.49 -24.62 -6.39
CA HIS A 199 7.26 -24.97 -5.69
C HIS A 199 6.01 -24.32 -6.32
N LEU A 200 6.09 -23.05 -6.74
CA LEU A 200 4.96 -22.42 -7.44
C LEU A 200 4.66 -23.07 -8.80
N GLU A 201 5.65 -23.64 -9.50
CA GLU A 201 5.39 -24.49 -10.67
C GLU A 201 4.63 -25.78 -10.30
N ASP A 202 4.94 -26.39 -9.15
CA ASP A 202 4.19 -27.55 -8.64
C ASP A 202 2.73 -27.18 -8.34
N GLU A 203 2.50 -26.08 -7.63
CA GLU A 203 1.16 -25.56 -7.30
C GLU A 203 0.34 -25.24 -8.56
N ALA A 204 1.02 -24.71 -9.58
CA ALA A 204 0.39 -24.46 -10.87
C ALA A 204 0.06 -25.77 -11.60
N ARG A 205 0.92 -26.79 -11.53
CA ARG A 205 0.65 -28.13 -12.11
C ARG A 205 -0.52 -28.82 -11.41
N GLN A 206 -0.67 -28.61 -10.11
CA GLN A 206 -1.83 -29.04 -9.32
C GLN A 206 -3.10 -28.22 -9.63
N GLY A 207 -2.99 -27.14 -10.42
CA GLY A 207 -4.10 -26.31 -10.84
C GLY A 207 -4.64 -25.40 -9.74
N ARG A 208 -3.85 -25.12 -8.71
CA ARG A 208 -4.18 -24.19 -7.62
C ARG A 208 -3.89 -22.73 -7.97
N ILE A 209 -2.95 -22.51 -8.89
CA ILE A 209 -2.65 -21.20 -9.49
C ILE A 209 -2.53 -21.32 -11.02
N SER A 210 -2.86 -20.29 -11.78
CA SER A 210 -2.63 -20.26 -13.24
C SER A 210 -1.23 -19.77 -13.58
N TYR A 211 -0.79 -18.68 -12.94
CA TYR A 211 0.52 -18.06 -13.12
C TYR A 211 1.13 -17.66 -11.79
N HIS A 212 2.43 -17.38 -11.79
CA HIS A 212 3.10 -16.81 -10.63
C HIS A 212 4.05 -15.67 -10.99
N GLY A 213 4.61 -15.05 -9.95
CA GLY A 213 5.40 -13.85 -10.09
C GLY A 213 6.05 -13.41 -8.80
N ILE A 214 6.56 -12.18 -8.81
CA ILE A 214 7.15 -11.53 -7.64
C ILE A 214 6.59 -10.12 -7.51
N SER A 215 6.22 -9.76 -6.28
CA SER A 215 6.06 -8.37 -5.87
C SER A 215 7.33 -7.96 -5.13
N SER A 216 8.04 -6.94 -5.60
CA SER A 216 9.26 -6.46 -4.93
C SER A 216 9.34 -4.93 -4.96
N ASN A 217 9.68 -4.35 -3.81
CA ASN A 217 9.96 -2.92 -3.69
C ASN A 217 11.33 -2.56 -4.25
N THR A 218 12.22 -3.53 -4.44
CA THR A 218 13.61 -3.28 -4.84
C THR A 218 13.89 -3.57 -6.32
N PHE A 219 12.90 -4.00 -7.09
CA PHE A 219 13.06 -4.20 -8.55
C PHE A 219 13.57 -2.96 -9.30
N ALA A 220 13.18 -1.77 -8.84
CA ALA A 220 13.57 -0.49 -9.44
C ALA A 220 14.84 0.13 -8.82
N GLN A 221 15.45 -0.52 -7.82
CA GLN A 221 16.66 -0.01 -7.16
C GLN A 221 17.90 -0.14 -8.05
N ALA A 222 18.98 0.52 -7.65
CA ALA A 222 20.25 0.47 -8.38
C ALA A 222 20.83 -0.95 -8.31
N SER A 223 21.55 -1.37 -9.35
CA SER A 223 22.06 -2.74 -9.45
C SER A 223 23.08 -3.11 -8.37
N ASP A 224 23.71 -2.11 -7.76
CA ASP A 224 24.64 -2.23 -6.63
C ASP A 224 23.95 -2.12 -5.27
N HIS A 225 22.65 -1.77 -5.20
CA HIS A 225 21.92 -1.70 -3.95
C HIS A 225 21.94 -3.07 -3.23
N PRO A 226 22.20 -3.12 -1.91
CA PRO A 226 22.35 -4.37 -1.18
C PRO A 226 21.13 -5.30 -1.32
N GLU A 227 19.93 -4.71 -1.25
CA GLU A 227 18.65 -5.42 -1.33
C GLU A 227 18.10 -5.58 -2.77
N PHE A 228 18.89 -5.29 -3.81
CA PHE A 228 18.41 -5.31 -5.19
C PHE A 228 17.97 -6.70 -5.67
N THR A 229 16.71 -6.79 -6.11
CA THR A 229 16.19 -7.96 -6.83
C THR A 229 16.35 -7.77 -8.34
N SER A 230 17.24 -8.54 -8.96
CA SER A 230 17.47 -8.48 -10.41
C SER A 230 16.45 -9.31 -11.18
N LEU A 231 15.60 -8.67 -11.97
CA LEU A 231 14.64 -9.35 -12.83
C LEU A 231 15.33 -10.32 -13.80
N ALA A 232 16.47 -9.95 -14.37
CA ALA A 232 17.22 -10.83 -15.26
C ALA A 232 17.67 -12.12 -14.56
N ARG A 233 18.15 -12.06 -13.31
CA ARG A 233 18.53 -13.27 -12.55
C ARG A 233 17.30 -14.11 -12.19
N VAL A 234 16.20 -13.49 -11.78
CA VAL A 234 14.93 -14.18 -11.54
C VAL A 234 14.46 -14.92 -12.80
N TRP A 235 14.54 -14.26 -13.96
CA TRP A 235 14.15 -14.85 -15.23
C TRP A 235 15.02 -16.06 -15.60
N LEU A 236 16.33 -16.01 -15.35
CA LEU A 236 17.21 -17.17 -15.54
C LEU A 236 16.83 -18.34 -14.62
N LEU A 237 16.48 -18.08 -13.36
CA LEU A 237 15.97 -19.11 -12.45
C LEU A 237 14.68 -19.73 -12.99
N ALA A 238 13.71 -18.92 -13.40
CA ALA A 238 12.45 -19.41 -13.96
C ALA A 238 12.67 -20.25 -15.24
N GLN A 239 13.55 -19.82 -16.15
CA GLN A 239 13.89 -20.59 -17.34
C GLN A 239 14.53 -21.94 -17.01
N SER A 240 15.32 -22.02 -15.94
CA SER A 240 15.95 -23.29 -15.53
C SER A 240 14.93 -24.34 -15.08
N LEU A 241 13.69 -23.93 -14.75
CA LEU A 241 12.57 -24.82 -14.41
C LEU A 241 11.86 -25.39 -15.66
N GLY A 242 12.27 -24.97 -16.86
CA GLY A 242 11.79 -25.48 -18.16
C GLY A 242 11.08 -24.43 -19.02
N HIS A 243 11.10 -24.62 -20.35
CA HIS A 243 10.55 -23.65 -21.32
C HIS A 243 9.06 -23.31 -21.16
N GLY A 244 8.30 -24.16 -20.46
CA GLY A 244 6.88 -23.98 -20.17
C GLY A 244 6.58 -23.32 -18.81
N HIS A 245 7.60 -22.81 -18.10
CA HIS A 245 7.42 -22.18 -16.78
C HIS A 245 6.35 -21.08 -16.80
N ARG A 246 5.70 -20.84 -15.66
CA ARG A 246 4.54 -19.95 -15.48
C ARG A 246 4.84 -18.65 -14.74
N PHE A 247 6.11 -18.32 -14.54
CA PHE A 247 6.53 -16.97 -14.13
C PHE A 247 6.11 -15.93 -15.18
N ARG A 248 5.12 -15.08 -14.87
CA ARG A 248 4.51 -14.17 -15.84
C ARG A 248 4.24 -12.76 -15.35
N VAL A 249 4.24 -12.51 -14.05
CA VAL A 249 3.81 -11.22 -13.51
C VAL A 249 4.86 -10.65 -12.56
N ILE A 250 5.11 -9.35 -12.65
CA ILE A 250 5.88 -8.60 -11.67
C ILE A 250 5.05 -7.44 -11.14
N GLN A 251 5.21 -7.16 -9.85
CA GLN A 251 4.60 -6.02 -9.19
C GLN A 251 5.68 -5.20 -8.49
N PHE A 252 5.62 -3.87 -8.63
CA PHE A 252 6.63 -2.97 -8.08
C PHE A 252 6.07 -1.55 -7.87
N PRO A 253 6.68 -0.78 -6.95
CA PRO A 253 6.39 0.65 -6.80
C PRO A 253 6.69 1.39 -8.10
N PHE A 254 5.69 2.10 -8.60
CA PHE A 254 5.84 3.01 -9.73
C PHE A 254 4.85 4.14 -9.57
N ASN A 255 5.35 5.38 -9.52
CA ASN A 255 4.52 6.58 -9.49
C ASN A 255 5.31 7.79 -9.98
N VAL A 256 4.67 8.96 -10.05
CA VAL A 256 5.25 10.20 -10.59
C VAL A 256 6.47 10.74 -9.82
N LEU A 257 6.72 10.26 -8.59
CA LEU A 257 7.90 10.58 -7.79
C LEU A 257 8.89 9.40 -7.68
N GLU A 258 8.44 8.19 -7.99
CA GLU A 258 9.24 6.96 -8.06
C GLU A 258 9.28 6.38 -9.49
N PRO A 259 9.88 7.08 -10.48
CA PRO A 259 9.86 6.66 -11.89
C PRO A 259 10.98 5.67 -12.26
N GLN A 260 11.78 5.20 -11.30
CA GLN A 260 13.03 4.49 -11.52
C GLN A 260 12.84 3.16 -12.28
N ALA A 261 11.67 2.54 -12.16
CA ALA A 261 11.33 1.34 -12.94
C ALA A 261 11.45 1.56 -14.46
N LEU A 262 11.23 2.79 -14.94
CA LEU A 262 11.39 3.17 -16.34
C LEU A 262 12.73 3.87 -16.60
N THR A 263 13.13 4.80 -15.74
CA THR A 263 14.20 5.77 -16.04
C THR A 263 15.60 5.29 -15.67
N ARG A 264 15.72 4.33 -14.73
CA ARG A 264 17.01 3.84 -14.24
C ARG A 264 17.42 2.57 -15.00
N PRO A 265 18.57 2.56 -15.69
CA PRO A 265 19.15 1.31 -16.17
C PRO A 265 19.66 0.50 -14.97
N ASN A 266 19.09 -0.68 -14.75
CA ASN A 266 19.48 -1.56 -13.65
C ASN A 266 19.47 -3.06 -14.03
N GLN A 267 19.20 -3.37 -15.30
CA GLN A 267 19.24 -4.71 -15.87
C GLN A 267 20.41 -4.84 -16.87
N PRO A 268 20.83 -6.07 -17.22
CA PRO A 268 21.86 -6.29 -18.23
C PRO A 268 21.58 -5.57 -19.56
N GLY A 269 22.64 -5.18 -20.27
CA GLY A 269 22.51 -4.43 -21.53
C GLY A 269 22.01 -2.99 -21.36
N GLY A 270 22.07 -2.43 -20.16
CA GLY A 270 21.66 -1.05 -19.89
C GLY A 270 20.14 -0.84 -19.91
N GLN A 271 19.35 -1.91 -19.75
CA GLN A 271 17.90 -1.83 -19.72
C GLN A 271 17.38 -1.38 -18.35
N SER A 272 16.24 -0.69 -18.33
CA SER A 272 15.44 -0.51 -17.12
C SER A 272 14.61 -1.75 -16.81
N LEU A 273 14.04 -1.82 -15.61
CA LEU A 273 13.12 -2.88 -15.21
C LEU A 273 11.99 -3.07 -16.23
N LEU A 274 11.30 -1.98 -16.61
CA LEU A 274 10.21 -2.02 -17.57
C LEU A 274 10.69 -2.40 -18.97
N GLY A 275 11.86 -1.93 -19.39
CA GLY A 275 12.47 -2.33 -20.66
C GLY A 275 12.70 -3.83 -20.75
N GLN A 276 13.29 -4.41 -19.69
CA GLN A 276 13.52 -5.86 -19.57
C GLN A 276 12.20 -6.64 -19.50
N ALA A 277 11.22 -6.19 -18.70
CA ALA A 277 9.93 -6.84 -18.56
C ALA A 277 9.16 -6.89 -19.89
N ARG A 278 9.20 -5.81 -20.68
CA ARG A 278 8.60 -5.75 -22.02
C ARG A 278 9.26 -6.72 -22.98
N GLN A 279 10.60 -6.78 -23.01
CA GLN A 279 11.30 -7.76 -23.85
C GLN A 279 10.92 -9.21 -23.50
N LEU A 280 10.75 -9.48 -22.21
CA LEU A 280 10.34 -10.80 -21.70
C LEU A 280 8.83 -11.06 -21.81
N ARG A 281 8.03 -10.06 -22.21
CA ARG A 281 6.56 -10.08 -22.28
C ARG A 281 5.91 -10.46 -20.94
N LEU A 282 6.44 -9.93 -19.84
CA LEU A 282 5.86 -10.06 -18.51
C LEU A 282 4.72 -9.06 -18.30
N GLY A 283 3.71 -9.46 -17.53
CA GLY A 283 2.71 -8.54 -17.01
C GLY A 283 3.33 -7.67 -15.93
N ALA A 284 3.22 -6.35 -16.06
CA ALA A 284 3.79 -5.40 -15.10
C ALA A 284 2.68 -4.64 -14.39
N LEU A 285 2.64 -4.78 -13.06
CA LEU A 285 1.66 -4.16 -12.18
C LEU A 285 2.33 -3.05 -11.37
N GLY A 286 1.98 -1.79 -11.64
CA GLY A 286 2.48 -0.65 -10.87
C GLY A 286 1.63 -0.46 -9.61
N ASN A 287 2.24 -0.55 -8.42
CA ASN A 287 1.57 -0.27 -7.16
C ASN A 287 2.01 1.10 -6.58
N ARG A 288 1.31 1.53 -5.52
CA ARG A 288 1.48 2.85 -4.88
C ARG A 288 1.33 4.04 -5.85
N PRO A 289 0.36 4.05 -6.79
CA PRO A 289 0.24 5.12 -7.77
C PRO A 289 0.02 6.49 -7.13
N LEU A 290 -0.63 6.54 -5.95
CA LEU A 290 -0.94 7.77 -5.23
C LEU A 290 -0.27 7.91 -3.86
N ASN A 291 0.54 6.94 -3.43
CA ASN A 291 1.18 6.90 -2.11
C ASN A 291 2.69 6.82 -2.29
N ALA A 292 3.27 7.90 -2.78
CA ALA A 292 4.66 7.95 -3.19
C ALA A 292 5.61 8.12 -2.01
N LEU A 293 6.78 7.49 -2.08
CA LEU A 293 7.90 7.77 -1.19
C LEU A 293 8.84 8.77 -1.86
N ASN A 294 8.99 9.94 -1.25
CA ASN A 294 9.91 10.98 -1.71
C ASN A 294 10.91 11.30 -0.61
N GLN A 295 12.18 10.95 -0.80
CA GLN A 295 13.25 11.14 0.20
C GLN A 295 12.90 10.59 1.60
N GLY A 296 12.26 9.41 1.64
CA GLY A 296 11.82 8.77 2.89
C GLY A 296 10.48 9.29 3.45
N ARG A 297 9.93 10.37 2.90
CA ARG A 297 8.64 10.93 3.28
C ARG A 297 7.50 10.36 2.43
N LEU A 298 6.43 9.90 3.07
CA LEU A 298 5.20 9.50 2.38
C LEU A 298 4.46 10.74 1.88
N MET A 299 4.14 10.77 0.58
CA MET A 299 3.41 11.85 -0.07
C MET A 299 2.17 11.30 -0.77
N ARG A 300 1.00 11.84 -0.44
CA ARG A 300 -0.26 11.49 -1.12
C ARG A 300 -0.48 12.38 -2.34
N LEU A 301 -0.62 11.76 -3.50
CA LEU A 301 -0.79 12.41 -4.79
C LEU A 301 -2.28 12.67 -5.09
N VAL A 302 -2.95 13.33 -4.15
CA VAL A 302 -4.37 13.72 -4.25
C VAL A 302 -4.50 15.20 -3.95
N GLU A 303 -5.46 15.87 -4.56
CA GLU A 303 -5.66 17.30 -4.28
C GLU A 303 -6.09 17.51 -2.83
N VAL A 304 -5.51 18.54 -2.23
CA VAL A 304 -5.79 18.96 -0.86
C VAL A 304 -6.26 20.40 -0.93
N GLN A 305 -7.47 20.67 -0.41
CA GLN A 305 -7.98 22.03 -0.33
C GLN A 305 -7.28 22.77 0.82
N ALA A 306 -6.51 23.80 0.49
CA ALA A 306 -5.98 24.72 1.50
C ALA A 306 -7.09 25.63 2.00
N GLY A 307 -7.27 25.68 3.32
CA GLY A 307 -8.06 26.72 3.98
C GLY A 307 -7.20 27.95 4.26
N LEU A 308 -7.63 28.78 5.22
CA LEU A 308 -6.82 29.88 5.73
C LEU A 308 -5.56 29.32 6.39
N VAL A 309 -4.38 29.85 6.04
CA VAL A 309 -3.09 29.38 6.56
C VAL A 309 -2.79 30.10 7.87
N PRO A 310 -2.70 29.41 9.01
CA PRO A 310 -2.34 30.06 10.27
C PRO A 310 -0.89 30.55 10.25
N THR A 311 -0.63 31.68 10.91
CA THR A 311 0.73 32.16 11.16
C THR A 311 1.38 31.38 12.30
N PRO A 312 2.73 31.34 12.38
CA PRO A 312 3.42 30.76 13.53
C PRO A 312 2.95 31.32 14.88
N ASP A 313 2.64 32.62 14.94
CA ASP A 313 2.10 33.27 16.14
C ASP A 313 0.70 32.75 16.50
N GLN A 314 -0.16 32.49 15.51
CA GLN A 314 -1.47 31.90 15.74
C GLN A 314 -1.37 30.45 16.24
N VAL A 315 -0.42 29.67 15.71
CA VAL A 315 -0.11 28.33 16.23
C VAL A 315 0.40 28.42 17.67
N GLY A 316 1.33 29.35 17.94
CA GLY A 316 1.84 29.59 19.29
C GLY A 316 0.75 29.97 20.28
N ALA A 317 -0.20 30.80 19.88
CA ALA A 317 -1.33 31.21 20.73
C ALA A 317 -2.23 30.02 21.11
N VAL A 318 -2.64 29.18 20.15
CA VAL A 318 -3.50 28.03 20.46
C VAL A 318 -2.78 26.95 21.27
N VAL A 319 -1.47 26.79 21.08
CA VAL A 319 -0.65 25.87 21.90
C VAL A 319 -0.47 26.42 23.31
N ALA A 320 -0.34 27.73 23.49
CA ALA A 320 -0.30 28.37 24.79
C ALA A 320 -1.63 28.23 25.55
N ASP A 321 -2.78 28.41 24.86
CA ASP A 321 -4.10 28.15 25.43
C ASP A 321 -4.22 26.68 25.91
N LEU A 322 -3.74 25.73 25.11
CA LEU A 322 -3.72 24.31 25.48
C LEU A 322 -2.84 24.08 26.71
N LEU A 323 -1.62 24.64 26.76
CA LEU A 323 -0.71 24.51 27.91
C LEU A 323 -1.33 25.07 29.20
N ALA A 324 -2.05 26.20 29.10
CA ALA A 324 -2.77 26.77 30.22
C ALA A 324 -3.85 25.82 30.74
N SER A 325 -4.64 25.21 29.83
CA SER A 325 -5.67 24.24 30.21
C SER A 325 -5.10 22.95 30.84
N GLU A 326 -3.95 22.46 30.36
CA GLU A 326 -3.26 21.32 30.98
C GLU A 326 -2.81 21.66 32.42
N SER A 327 -2.32 22.89 32.62
CA SER A 327 -1.89 23.38 33.93
C SER A 327 -3.07 23.58 34.88
N GLU A 328 -4.21 24.02 34.36
CA GLU A 328 -5.46 24.17 35.11
C GLU A 328 -6.01 22.80 35.57
N ILE A 329 -6.07 21.81 34.67
CA ILE A 329 -6.46 20.43 35.02
C ILE A 329 -5.54 19.85 36.10
N LYS A 330 -4.21 20.01 35.95
CA LYS A 330 -3.24 19.52 36.92
C LYS A 330 -3.42 20.19 38.29
N THR A 331 -3.66 21.48 38.32
CA THR A 331 -3.82 22.24 39.57
C THR A 331 -5.16 21.96 40.26
N LEU A 332 -6.26 21.88 39.50
CA LEU A 332 -7.61 21.82 40.07
C LEU A 332 -8.12 20.40 40.28
N LEU A 333 -7.77 19.46 39.39
CA LEU A 333 -8.33 18.10 39.40
C LEU A 333 -7.39 17.10 40.07
N PHE A 334 -6.08 17.16 39.85
CA PHE A 334 -5.17 16.14 40.39
C PHE A 334 -5.16 16.07 41.93
N PRO A 335 -5.31 17.16 42.70
CA PRO A 335 -5.42 17.08 44.16
C PRO A 335 -6.69 16.38 44.65
N ARG A 336 -7.73 16.30 43.81
CA ARG A 336 -9.00 15.61 44.13
C ARG A 336 -8.89 14.08 43.97
N LEU A 337 -7.79 13.59 43.39
CA LEU A 337 -7.57 12.18 43.11
C LEU A 337 -6.67 11.56 44.18
N ALA A 338 -7.05 10.37 44.68
CA ALA A 338 -6.22 9.57 45.56
C ALA A 338 -5.17 8.78 44.75
N LEU A 339 -4.16 9.49 44.23
CA LEU A 339 -3.08 8.92 43.42
C LEU A 339 -1.74 8.94 44.16
N GLU A 340 -0.98 7.86 43.99
CA GLU A 340 0.44 7.82 44.31
C GLU A 340 1.24 8.73 43.36
N GLU A 341 2.46 9.09 43.74
CA GLU A 341 3.27 10.06 42.98
C GLU A 341 3.57 9.57 41.55
N ASP A 342 3.91 8.29 41.40
CA ASP A 342 4.18 7.68 40.08
C ASP A 342 2.95 7.70 39.16
N GLN A 343 1.76 7.45 39.72
CA GLN A 343 0.49 7.49 38.99
C GLN A 343 0.14 8.93 38.58
N ARG A 344 0.39 9.90 39.46
CA ARG A 344 0.20 11.33 39.19
C ARG A 344 1.12 11.80 38.06
N GLN A 345 2.38 11.36 38.07
CA GLN A 345 3.34 11.68 37.01
C GLN A 345 2.91 11.06 35.67
N GLN A 346 2.53 9.77 35.65
CA GLN A 346 2.08 9.11 34.43
C GLN A 346 0.84 9.78 33.83
N LEU A 347 -0.13 10.19 34.65
CA LEU A 347 -1.30 10.93 34.20
C LEU A 347 -0.91 12.31 33.62
N ALA A 348 0.04 13.01 34.26
CA ALA A 348 0.56 14.28 33.75
C ALA A 348 1.23 14.11 32.38
N GLU A 349 1.95 13.02 32.17
CA GLU A 349 2.60 12.69 30.90
C GLU A 349 1.57 12.35 29.82
N PHE A 350 0.51 11.60 30.14
CA PHE A 350 -0.54 11.26 29.18
C PHE A 350 -1.37 12.48 28.77
N LEU A 351 -1.60 13.40 29.71
CA LEU A 351 -2.24 14.69 29.47
C LEU A 351 -1.38 15.64 28.64
N GLY A 352 -0.07 15.63 28.84
CA GLY A 352 0.85 16.62 28.28
C GLY A 352 1.04 16.51 26.77
N ALA A 353 0.32 17.32 26.00
CA ALA A 353 0.45 17.45 24.55
C ALA A 353 1.08 18.80 24.16
N ALA A 354 0.77 19.88 24.87
CA ALA A 354 1.13 21.25 24.49
C ALA A 354 2.64 21.47 24.39
N ARG A 355 3.42 20.91 25.31
CA ARG A 355 4.89 21.03 25.28
C ARG A 355 5.48 20.38 24.02
N MET A 356 5.07 19.14 23.73
CA MET A 356 5.49 18.42 22.53
C MET A 356 5.10 19.18 21.27
N LEU A 357 3.88 19.71 21.21
CA LEU A 357 3.44 20.53 20.10
C LEU A 357 4.30 21.79 19.98
N SER A 358 4.55 22.52 21.07
CA SER A 358 5.35 23.75 21.05
C SER A 358 6.78 23.54 20.55
N GLU A 359 7.39 22.40 20.87
CA GLU A 359 8.79 22.09 20.55
C GLU A 359 8.92 21.49 19.14
N HIS A 360 7.98 20.61 18.73
CA HIS A 360 8.19 19.74 17.57
C HIS A 360 7.22 19.97 16.40
N TRP A 361 6.19 20.82 16.54
CA TRP A 361 5.28 21.07 15.41
C TRP A 361 5.96 21.60 14.14
N PRO A 362 7.12 22.28 14.13
CA PRO A 362 7.78 22.65 12.89
C PRO A 362 8.51 21.48 12.21
N GLU A 363 8.77 20.40 12.95
CA GLU A 363 9.70 19.32 12.56
C GLU A 363 9.00 18.13 11.88
N PHE A 364 7.66 18.01 11.98
CA PHE A 364 6.99 16.87 11.34
C PHE A 364 7.07 16.94 9.82
N GLN A 365 7.18 15.75 9.22
CA GLN A 365 7.44 15.55 7.80
C GLN A 365 6.13 15.58 6.99
N GLY A 366 5.44 16.72 7.01
CA GLY A 366 4.23 16.97 6.25
C GLY A 366 2.95 16.36 6.83
N LEU A 367 1.85 16.49 6.09
CA LEU A 367 0.49 16.23 6.57
C LEU A 367 0.24 14.77 7.00
N GLU A 368 0.82 13.80 6.30
CA GLU A 368 0.60 12.38 6.62
C GLU A 368 1.34 11.94 7.88
N HIS A 369 2.57 12.41 8.07
CA HIS A 369 3.31 12.18 9.31
C HIS A 369 2.59 12.86 10.48
N TRP A 370 2.13 14.10 10.30
CA TRP A 370 1.32 14.78 11.30
C TRP A 370 0.07 13.98 11.71
N ARG A 371 -0.70 13.47 10.74
CA ARG A 371 -1.89 12.65 11.03
C ARG A 371 -1.58 11.33 11.77
N SER A 372 -0.47 10.68 11.45
CA SER A 372 0.00 9.49 12.17
C SER A 372 0.35 9.87 13.61
N VAL A 373 1.13 10.93 13.84
CA VAL A 373 1.45 11.42 15.19
C VAL A 373 0.19 11.76 15.99
N GLN A 374 -0.79 12.42 15.36
CA GLN A 374 -2.07 12.73 15.99
C GLN A 374 -2.84 11.45 16.40
N GLY A 375 -3.07 10.55 15.44
CA GLY A 375 -3.95 9.41 15.64
C GLY A 375 -3.33 8.24 16.42
N GLU A 376 -2.02 8.03 16.29
CA GLU A 376 -1.32 6.87 16.86
C GLU A 376 -0.61 7.19 18.17
N TYR A 377 -0.31 8.47 18.45
CA TYR A 377 0.45 8.87 19.63
C TYR A 377 -0.28 9.89 20.52
N LEU A 378 -0.69 11.04 19.99
CA LEU A 378 -1.26 12.12 20.80
C LEU A 378 -2.67 11.81 21.32
N LEU A 379 -3.62 11.58 20.42
CA LEU A 379 -5.04 11.41 20.78
C LEU A 379 -5.28 10.22 21.71
N PRO A 380 -4.70 9.02 21.49
CA PRO A 380 -4.91 7.89 22.40
C PRO A 380 -4.49 8.19 23.85
N ARG A 381 -3.36 8.88 24.03
CA ARG A 381 -2.84 9.23 25.37
C ARG A 381 -3.72 10.25 26.08
N VAL A 382 -4.07 11.34 25.39
CA VAL A 382 -4.90 12.38 25.98
C VAL A 382 -6.31 11.85 26.26
N HIS A 383 -6.90 11.06 25.35
CA HIS A 383 -8.20 10.44 25.60
C HIS A 383 -8.17 9.46 26.78
N ALA A 384 -7.12 8.66 26.93
CA ALA A 384 -6.97 7.79 28.10
C ALA A 384 -6.89 8.60 29.40
N ALA A 385 -6.15 9.71 29.42
CA ALA A 385 -6.11 10.61 30.58
C ALA A 385 -7.48 11.25 30.87
N MET A 386 -8.18 11.75 29.85
CA MET A 386 -9.51 12.34 29.99
C MET A 386 -10.55 11.33 30.47
N GLN A 387 -10.53 10.11 29.94
CA GLN A 387 -11.43 9.03 30.35
C GLN A 387 -11.18 8.63 31.81
N PHE A 388 -9.92 8.54 32.21
CA PHE A 388 -9.55 8.28 33.60
C PHE A 388 -10.07 9.37 34.54
N LEU A 389 -9.85 10.65 34.20
CA LEU A 389 -10.34 11.78 35.00
C LEU A 389 -11.87 11.77 35.11
N ALA A 390 -12.57 11.56 34.00
CA ALA A 390 -14.03 11.50 33.98
C ALA A 390 -14.59 10.36 34.85
N GLN A 391 -13.95 9.18 34.82
CA GLN A 391 -14.36 8.05 35.65
C GLN A 391 -14.09 8.27 37.14
N ALA A 392 -12.92 8.84 37.48
CA ALA A 392 -12.52 9.04 38.86
C ALA A 392 -13.30 10.15 39.57
N LEU A 393 -13.72 11.18 38.84
CA LEU A 393 -14.41 12.36 39.39
C LEU A 393 -15.94 12.27 39.30
N GLY A 394 -16.47 11.27 38.58
CA GLY A 394 -17.91 10.97 38.56
C GLY A 394 -18.76 12.12 38.04
N GLU A 395 -19.76 12.53 38.83
CA GLU A 395 -20.74 13.59 38.47
C GLU A 395 -20.27 15.03 38.80
N ASP A 396 -18.97 15.24 39.05
CA ASP A 396 -18.42 16.58 39.28
C ASP A 396 -18.55 17.45 38.00
N GLN A 397 -19.51 18.39 38.02
CA GLN A 397 -19.81 19.26 36.88
C GLN A 397 -18.66 20.21 36.54
N GLU A 398 -17.88 20.65 37.53
CA GLU A 398 -16.72 21.52 37.31
C GLU A 398 -15.62 20.74 36.58
N ALA A 399 -15.37 19.51 37.02
CA ALA A 399 -14.42 18.61 36.36
C ALA A 399 -14.86 18.29 34.92
N ALA A 400 -16.14 17.99 34.71
CA ALA A 400 -16.69 17.75 33.37
C ALA A 400 -16.50 18.95 32.43
N GLY A 401 -16.74 20.17 32.92
CA GLY A 401 -16.52 21.41 32.17
C GLY A 401 -15.06 21.63 31.78
N LEU A 402 -14.12 21.39 32.71
CA LEU A 402 -12.68 21.51 32.45
C LEU A 402 -12.19 20.47 31.43
N ILE A 403 -12.65 19.21 31.56
CA ILE A 403 -12.33 18.12 30.62
C ILE A 403 -12.83 18.48 29.22
N GLN A 404 -14.09 18.91 29.09
CA GLN A 404 -14.66 19.30 27.81
C GLN A 404 -13.92 20.49 27.20
N GLY A 405 -13.67 21.55 27.98
CA GLY A 405 -12.94 22.73 27.51
C GLY A 405 -11.52 22.41 27.04
N HIS A 406 -10.82 21.53 27.75
CA HIS A 406 -9.50 21.05 27.32
C HIS A 406 -9.56 20.28 26.00
N LEU A 407 -10.54 19.38 25.81
CA LEU A 407 -10.72 18.66 24.54
C LEU A 407 -11.02 19.60 23.36
N GLU A 408 -11.80 20.66 23.60
CA GLU A 408 -12.07 21.70 22.59
C GLU A 408 -10.80 22.48 22.23
N LEU A 409 -9.98 22.87 23.22
CA LEU A 409 -8.70 23.53 23.01
C LEU A 409 -7.69 22.62 22.29
N LEU A 410 -7.65 21.33 22.64
CA LEU A 410 -6.83 20.33 21.96
C LEU A 410 -7.25 20.22 20.49
N ALA A 411 -8.54 20.05 20.22
CA ALA A 411 -9.06 19.96 18.86
C ALA A 411 -8.72 21.21 18.04
N ARG A 412 -8.81 22.41 18.66
CA ARG A 412 -8.44 23.68 18.04
C ARG A 412 -6.94 23.75 17.73
N ALA A 413 -6.07 23.39 18.66
CA ALA A 413 -4.62 23.38 18.47
C ALA A 413 -4.22 22.41 17.34
N LEU A 414 -4.74 21.18 17.42
CA LEU A 414 -4.50 20.14 16.40
C LEU A 414 -5.01 20.55 15.01
N GLY A 415 -6.20 21.14 14.92
CA GLY A 415 -6.77 21.62 13.66
C GLY A 415 -6.00 22.80 13.06
N THR A 416 -5.49 23.70 13.90
CA THR A 416 -4.66 24.84 13.48
C THR A 416 -3.32 24.37 12.91
N ILE A 417 -2.64 23.44 13.60
CA ILE A 417 -1.39 22.85 13.10
C ILE A 417 -1.65 22.05 11.81
N GLU A 418 -2.73 21.27 11.74
CA GLU A 418 -3.09 20.55 10.51
C GLU A 418 -3.29 21.51 9.33
N ALA A 419 -3.89 22.68 9.54
CA ALA A 419 -4.10 23.67 8.49
C ALA A 419 -2.78 24.17 7.88
N VAL A 420 -1.71 24.31 8.68
CA VAL A 420 -0.37 24.66 8.17
C VAL A 420 0.15 23.57 7.23
N TYR A 421 0.13 22.32 7.67
CA TYR A 421 0.58 21.19 6.83
C TYR A 421 -0.28 21.00 5.59
N ARG A 422 -1.59 21.18 5.72
CA ARG A 422 -2.55 21.11 4.62
C ARG A 422 -2.23 22.14 3.55
N ALA A 423 -1.91 23.38 3.95
CA ALA A 423 -1.52 24.45 3.04
C ALA A 423 -0.19 24.14 2.33
N ALA A 424 0.81 23.67 3.07
CA ALA A 424 2.09 23.25 2.50
C ALA A 424 1.91 22.13 1.47
N THR A 425 1.17 21.07 1.82
CA THR A 425 0.87 19.96 0.90
C THR A 425 0.08 20.42 -0.33
N ALA A 426 -0.89 21.33 -0.17
CA ALA A 426 -1.64 21.88 -1.30
C ALA A 426 -0.73 22.64 -2.28
N GLN A 427 0.24 23.42 -1.76
CA GLN A 427 1.21 24.13 -2.58
C GLN A 427 2.17 23.16 -3.29
N GLU A 428 2.69 22.15 -2.59
CA GLU A 428 3.52 21.09 -3.18
C GLU A 428 2.77 20.35 -4.31
N ASN A 429 1.49 20.00 -4.07
CA ASN A 429 0.65 19.34 -5.07
C ASN A 429 0.36 20.23 -6.27
N LYS A 430 0.19 21.54 -6.09
CA LYS A 430 0.01 22.49 -7.18
C LYS A 430 1.26 22.55 -8.09
N VAL A 431 2.46 22.60 -7.49
CA VAL A 431 3.73 22.57 -8.22
C VAL A 431 3.88 21.24 -8.98
N LEU A 432 3.59 20.12 -8.33
CA LEU A 432 3.68 18.80 -8.95
C LEU A 432 2.69 18.64 -10.12
N LYS A 433 1.46 19.14 -9.97
CA LYS A 433 0.44 19.13 -11.02
C LYS A 433 0.90 19.95 -12.24
N ALA A 434 1.43 21.16 -12.02
CA ALA A 434 1.98 21.99 -13.09
C ALA A 434 3.13 21.28 -13.81
N ARG A 435 4.02 20.63 -13.06
CA ARG A 435 5.13 19.86 -13.62
C ARG A 435 4.66 18.69 -14.48
N LEU A 436 3.66 17.92 -14.03
CA LEU A 436 3.07 16.84 -14.82
C LEU A 436 2.44 17.35 -16.11
N ALA A 437 1.75 18.49 -16.06
CA ALA A 437 1.12 19.09 -17.23
C ALA A 437 2.16 19.57 -18.26
N LEU A 438 3.33 20.05 -17.80
CA LEU A 438 4.45 20.42 -18.67
C LEU A 438 5.19 19.20 -19.23
N ALA A 439 5.24 18.09 -18.49
CA ALA A 439 5.99 16.90 -18.87
C ALA A 439 5.35 16.14 -20.05
N ASP A 440 4.02 16.08 -20.12
CA ASP A 440 3.31 15.39 -21.19
C ASP A 440 1.90 16.01 -21.41
N PRO A 441 1.55 16.42 -22.65
CA PRO A 441 0.27 17.05 -22.94
C PRO A 441 -0.93 16.10 -22.78
N ASP A 442 -0.75 14.78 -22.91
CA ASP A 442 -1.81 13.83 -22.60
C ASP A 442 -2.08 13.83 -21.10
N TRP A 443 -1.05 13.86 -20.26
CA TRP A 443 -1.23 13.88 -18.81
C TRP A 443 -1.97 15.14 -18.36
N ALA A 444 -1.71 16.29 -19.01
CA ALA A 444 -2.38 17.57 -18.76
C ALA A 444 -3.91 17.54 -18.96
N GLN A 445 -4.45 16.57 -19.71
CA GLN A 445 -5.90 16.45 -19.95
C GLN A 445 -6.67 15.94 -18.73
N ALA A 446 -6.00 15.34 -17.75
CA ALA A 446 -6.65 14.90 -16.52
C ALA A 446 -6.84 16.08 -15.54
N PRO A 447 -8.06 16.30 -15.01
CA PRO A 447 -8.41 17.49 -14.23
C PRO A 447 -7.78 17.55 -12.84
N SER A 448 -7.47 16.41 -12.21
CA SER A 448 -6.95 16.35 -10.83
C SER A 448 -5.58 15.68 -10.77
N LEU A 449 -4.80 15.97 -9.72
CA LEU A 449 -3.49 15.34 -9.52
C LEU A 449 -3.57 13.80 -9.45
N SER A 450 -4.63 13.26 -8.82
CA SER A 450 -4.83 11.80 -8.72
C SER A 450 -5.04 11.17 -10.10
N GLN A 451 -5.90 11.79 -10.91
CA GLN A 451 -6.18 11.31 -12.26
C GLN A 451 -4.96 11.49 -13.17
N MET A 452 -4.21 12.59 -13.06
CA MET A 452 -2.95 12.78 -13.79
C MET A 452 -1.92 11.70 -13.43
N ALA A 453 -1.79 11.35 -12.14
CA ALA A 453 -0.89 10.29 -11.71
C ALA A 453 -1.32 8.93 -12.29
N ILE A 454 -2.58 8.53 -12.15
CA ILE A 454 -3.09 7.27 -12.74
C ILE A 454 -2.90 7.25 -14.26
N ARG A 455 -3.21 8.37 -14.93
CA ARG A 455 -3.04 8.54 -16.38
C ARG A 455 -1.59 8.38 -16.81
N ALA A 456 -0.65 8.96 -16.08
CA ALA A 456 0.78 8.85 -16.39
C ALA A 456 1.22 7.38 -16.41
N LEU A 457 0.82 6.60 -15.41
CA LEU A 457 1.22 5.20 -15.29
C LEU A 457 0.52 4.33 -16.33
N ARG A 458 -0.81 4.42 -16.46
CA ARG A 458 -1.59 3.54 -17.37
C ARG A 458 -1.28 3.79 -18.85
N SER A 459 -0.82 5.00 -19.17
CA SER A 459 -0.36 5.36 -20.50
C SER A 459 1.12 5.03 -20.74
N THR A 460 1.87 4.57 -19.74
CA THR A 460 3.26 4.16 -19.96
C THR A 460 3.31 2.79 -20.60
N GLU A 461 4.03 2.68 -21.73
CA GLU A 461 4.20 1.41 -22.43
C GLU A 461 4.85 0.36 -21.52
N GLY A 462 4.31 -0.86 -21.54
CA GLY A 462 4.78 -1.98 -20.75
C GLY A 462 4.11 -2.12 -19.38
N ILE A 463 3.30 -1.15 -18.95
CA ILE A 463 2.43 -1.31 -17.78
C ILE A 463 1.15 -2.04 -18.20
N SER A 464 0.84 -3.18 -17.58
CA SER A 464 -0.42 -3.90 -17.81
C SER A 464 -1.57 -3.29 -17.00
N SER A 465 -1.33 -2.98 -15.73
CA SER A 465 -2.35 -2.36 -14.88
C SER A 465 -1.74 -1.53 -13.75
N VAL A 466 -2.45 -0.50 -13.35
CA VAL A 466 -2.13 0.36 -12.20
C VAL A 466 -3.01 -0.03 -11.03
N LEU A 467 -2.41 -0.47 -9.92
CA LEU A 467 -3.14 -0.93 -8.74
C LEU A 467 -3.55 0.24 -7.87
N VAL A 468 -4.84 0.57 -7.88
CA VAL A 468 -5.38 1.73 -7.17
C VAL A 468 -6.17 1.27 -5.95
N GLY A 469 -5.83 1.80 -4.78
CA GLY A 469 -6.56 1.54 -3.51
C GLY A 469 -7.90 2.27 -3.43
N MET A 470 -8.80 2.01 -4.41
CA MET A 470 -10.08 2.69 -4.59
C MET A 470 -11.17 2.23 -3.61
N ARG A 471 -10.87 2.25 -2.32
CA ARG A 471 -11.70 1.66 -1.23
C ARG A 471 -13.03 2.36 -0.92
N ARG A 472 -13.48 3.31 -1.75
CA ARG A 472 -14.74 4.05 -1.55
C ARG A 472 -15.47 4.22 -2.88
N PRO A 473 -16.81 4.11 -2.96
CA PRO A 473 -17.56 4.23 -4.21
C PRO A 473 -17.29 5.53 -4.99
N ALA A 474 -17.12 6.66 -4.29
CA ALA A 474 -16.80 7.94 -4.93
C ALA A 474 -15.37 7.96 -5.52
N TYR A 475 -14.44 7.21 -4.93
CA TYR A 475 -13.09 7.08 -5.47
C TYR A 475 -13.07 6.13 -6.67
N VAL A 476 -13.91 5.10 -6.69
CA VAL A 476 -14.13 4.28 -7.89
C VAL A 476 -14.62 5.16 -9.05
N ASP A 477 -15.58 6.07 -8.81
CA ASP A 477 -16.03 7.02 -9.84
C ASP A 477 -14.91 7.90 -10.38
N ASP A 478 -14.05 8.43 -9.52
CA ASP A 478 -12.90 9.27 -9.91
C ASP A 478 -11.95 8.50 -10.84
N VAL A 479 -11.67 7.23 -10.55
CA VAL A 479 -10.83 6.38 -11.38
C VAL A 479 -11.50 6.04 -12.70
N LEU A 480 -12.78 5.65 -12.68
CA LEU A 480 -13.55 5.33 -13.90
C LEU A 480 -13.68 6.54 -14.83
N ALA A 481 -13.88 7.74 -14.27
CA ALA A 481 -13.92 8.99 -15.03
C ALA A 481 -12.59 9.24 -15.76
N GLU A 482 -11.46 8.89 -15.16
CA GLU A 482 -10.16 8.95 -15.83
C GLU A 482 -9.96 7.84 -16.86
N LEU A 483 -10.35 6.61 -16.57
CA LEU A 483 -10.26 5.51 -17.53
C LEU A 483 -11.04 5.80 -18.81
N ALA A 484 -12.20 6.46 -18.70
CA ALA A 484 -13.03 6.86 -19.83
C ALA A 484 -12.38 7.89 -20.76
N ARG A 485 -11.30 8.57 -20.33
CA ARG A 485 -10.55 9.51 -21.19
C ARG A 485 -9.55 8.76 -22.07
N PRO A 486 -9.68 8.80 -23.40
CA PRO A 486 -8.76 8.12 -24.29
C PRO A 486 -7.30 8.56 -24.09
N VAL A 487 -6.38 7.60 -24.11
CA VAL A 487 -4.93 7.82 -24.17
C VAL A 487 -4.26 6.55 -24.68
N ALA A 488 -3.31 6.69 -25.60
CA ALA A 488 -2.53 5.56 -26.08
C ALA A 488 -1.35 5.27 -25.13
N GLN A 489 -0.95 4.00 -25.03
CA GLN A 489 0.34 3.69 -24.43
C GLN A 489 1.48 4.16 -25.33
N ALA A 490 2.50 4.77 -24.72
CA ALA A 490 3.70 5.24 -25.39
C ALA A 490 4.91 5.15 -24.45
N PRO A 491 6.16 5.13 -24.96
CA PRO A 491 7.35 4.98 -24.14
C PRO A 491 7.48 6.04 -23.02
N ARG A 492 7.08 7.30 -23.32
CA ARG A 492 7.08 8.46 -22.40
C ARG A 492 8.36 8.69 -21.58
N LEU A 493 9.50 8.13 -22.00
CA LEU A 493 10.74 8.16 -21.22
C LEU A 493 11.20 9.59 -20.89
N GLU A 494 11.11 10.52 -21.84
CA GLU A 494 11.50 11.92 -21.61
C GLU A 494 10.56 12.64 -20.65
N ALA A 495 9.24 12.41 -20.74
CA ALA A 495 8.27 12.94 -19.79
C ALA A 495 8.57 12.45 -18.36
N TRP A 496 8.85 11.16 -18.20
CA TRP A 496 9.25 10.58 -16.92
C TRP A 496 10.60 11.10 -16.41
N ARG A 497 11.59 11.32 -17.29
CA ARG A 497 12.86 11.96 -16.93
C ARG A 497 12.63 13.40 -16.46
N ALA A 498 11.72 14.13 -17.11
CA ALA A 498 11.33 15.48 -16.69
C ALA A 498 10.70 15.50 -15.29
N MET A 499 10.21 14.37 -14.77
CA MET A 499 9.74 14.20 -13.38
C MET A 499 10.85 13.93 -12.36
N THR A 500 12.08 13.65 -12.79
CA THR A 500 13.23 13.38 -11.89
C THR A 500 14.14 14.59 -11.61
N GLY A 501 14.09 15.64 -12.43
CA GLY A 501 14.84 16.88 -12.23
C GLY A 501 14.42 17.70 -11.01
N LYS A 502 15.21 18.71 -10.62
CA LYS A 502 14.68 19.81 -9.78
C LYS A 502 13.69 20.61 -10.62
N ALA A 503 12.60 21.09 -10.03
CA ALA A 503 11.68 22.00 -10.73
C ALA A 503 12.50 23.20 -11.28
N PRO A 504 12.22 23.70 -12.50
CA PRO A 504 12.78 24.97 -12.92
C PRO A 504 12.41 26.03 -11.88
N ALA A 505 13.41 26.79 -11.45
CA ALA A 505 13.30 27.82 -10.41
C ALA A 505 12.34 28.95 -10.81
#